data_AF-A0A0J8B3W1-F1
#
_entry.id   AF-A0A0J8B3W1-F1
#
_cell.length_a   1.000
_cell.length_b   1.000
_cell.length_c   1.000
_cell.angle_alpha   90.00
_cell.angle_beta   90.00
_cell.angle_gamma   90.00
#
_symmetry.space_group_name_H-M   'P 1'
#
loop_
_entity.id
_entity.type
_entity.pdbx_description
1 polymer ?
#
loop_
_entity_poly.entity_id
_entity_poly.type
_entity_poly.pdbx_seq_one_letter_code
_entity_poly.pdbx_strand_id
1 'polypeptide(L)'
;QDTSTGAVVAEHRTKKGETHVMTHNPQNAVVHVGHSQGVVTLWTPNMSSAAATILCHKGAVQAMKVANNGYTMATSGAEGRVAIWDLRNYKLVYELPTFAPASSIDISQTGLMALGINGRVQIYKDETLYMTHMLQRSNINQVKFCPFQDVCGLGHSNGLSSIVIPGAAEANFDAFEANPFETKSQRREAEIKQL
;
A
#
# COMPACT_ATOMS: atom_id res chain seq x y z
N GLN A 1 14.17 -2.14 13.73
CA GLN A 1 15.55 -2.66 13.95
C GLN A 1 16.33 -2.32 12.69
N ASP A 2 17.51 -1.74 12.84
CA ASP A 2 18.45 -1.61 11.73
C ASP A 2 18.94 -3.01 11.36
N THR A 3 18.71 -3.41 10.12
CA THR A 3 19.02 -4.77 9.65
C THR A 3 20.51 -4.97 9.40
N SER A 4 21.30 -3.91 9.27
CA SER A 4 22.75 -4.00 9.07
C SER A 4 23.50 -4.25 10.39
N THR A 5 23.15 -3.50 11.44
CA THR A 5 23.79 -3.59 12.77
C THR A 5 23.03 -4.50 13.74
N GLY A 6 21.75 -4.77 13.46
CA GLY A 6 20.86 -5.49 14.37
C GLY A 6 20.35 -4.66 15.55
N ALA A 7 20.70 -3.38 15.65
CA ALA A 7 20.28 -2.53 16.76
C ALA A 7 18.84 -2.03 16.61
N VAL A 8 18.10 -1.91 17.71
CA VAL A 8 16.77 -1.27 17.71
C VAL A 8 16.97 0.24 17.74
N VAL A 9 16.66 0.91 16.62
CA VAL A 9 16.81 2.37 16.48
C VAL A 9 15.78 3.14 17.31
N ALA A 10 14.51 2.71 17.26
CA ALA A 10 13.43 3.38 17.97
C ALA A 10 12.28 2.42 18.29
N GLU A 11 11.61 2.67 19.41
CA GLU A 11 10.36 2.02 19.80
C GLU A 11 9.32 3.10 20.11
N HIS A 12 8.16 3.03 19.45
CA HIS A 12 7.10 4.02 19.60
C HIS A 12 5.81 3.38 20.10
N ARG A 13 5.26 3.94 21.18
CA ARG A 13 3.95 3.54 21.70
C ARG A 13 2.87 4.40 21.07
N THR A 14 2.03 3.79 20.22
CA THR A 14 0.97 4.50 19.49
C THR A 14 -0.12 5.04 20.40
N LYS A 15 -0.43 4.35 21.52
CA LYS A 15 -1.47 4.70 22.51
C LYS A 15 -2.88 4.91 21.89
N LYS A 16 -3.16 4.29 20.73
CA LYS A 16 -4.41 4.46 19.97
C LYS A 16 -5.18 3.15 19.75
N GLY A 17 -4.83 2.12 20.52
CA GLY A 17 -5.44 0.79 20.44
C GLY A 17 -4.70 -0.13 19.49
N GLU A 18 -5.40 -1.16 19.02
CA GLU A 18 -4.88 -2.14 18.08
C GLU A 18 -4.57 -1.51 16.71
N THR A 19 -3.45 -1.92 16.15
CA THR A 19 -2.96 -1.50 14.84
C THR A 19 -3.19 -2.63 13.84
N HIS A 20 -4.19 -2.49 12.97
CA HIS A 20 -4.51 -3.54 11.98
C HIS A 20 -3.66 -3.46 10.72
N VAL A 21 -3.19 -2.26 10.37
CA VAL A 21 -2.51 -2.02 9.10
C VAL A 21 -1.34 -1.05 9.28
N MET A 22 -0.27 -1.30 8.51
CA MET A 22 0.88 -0.41 8.41
C MET A 22 1.36 -0.32 6.96
N THR A 23 1.86 0.84 6.57
CA THR A 23 2.59 1.04 5.31
C THR A 23 3.66 2.08 5.51
N HIS A 24 4.70 2.10 4.69
CA HIS A 24 5.63 3.22 4.63
C HIS A 24 5.31 4.09 3.40
N ASN A 25 5.71 5.35 3.45
CA ASN A 25 5.75 6.23 2.31
C ASN A 25 7.14 6.09 1.64
N PRO A 26 7.21 5.69 0.35
CA PRO A 26 8.48 5.42 -0.32
C PRO A 26 9.34 6.68 -0.52
N GLN A 27 8.76 7.88 -0.54
CA GLN A 27 9.50 9.12 -0.80
C GLN A 27 10.19 9.70 0.44
N ASN A 28 9.61 9.54 1.62
CA ASN A 28 10.10 10.17 2.85
C ASN A 28 10.33 9.20 4.02
N ALA A 29 10.17 7.89 3.79
CA ALA A 29 10.33 6.82 4.77
C ALA A 29 9.44 6.93 6.03
N VAL A 30 8.43 7.79 6.02
CA VAL A 30 7.48 7.91 7.13
C VAL A 30 6.59 6.67 7.17
N VAL A 31 6.40 6.10 8.36
CA VAL A 31 5.54 4.93 8.56
C VAL A 31 4.15 5.38 8.95
N HIS A 32 3.16 4.95 8.18
CA HIS A 32 1.74 5.20 8.43
C HIS A 32 1.16 3.97 9.12
N VAL A 33 0.46 4.17 10.22
CA VAL A 33 -0.15 3.11 11.02
C VAL A 33 -1.64 3.40 11.20
N GLY A 34 -2.49 2.46 10.80
CA GLY A 34 -3.95 2.56 10.93
C GLY A 34 -4.45 1.89 12.20
N HIS A 35 -5.37 2.56 12.89
CA HIS A 35 -5.93 2.14 14.17
C HIS A 35 -7.39 1.70 14.06
N SER A 36 -7.89 1.02 15.09
CA SER A 36 -9.30 0.58 15.18
C SER A 36 -10.32 1.72 15.27
N GLN A 37 -9.90 2.93 15.66
CA GLN A 37 -10.74 4.14 15.74
C GLN A 37 -10.79 4.94 14.42
N GLY A 38 -10.31 4.37 13.30
CA GLY A 38 -10.32 5.04 12.00
C GLY A 38 -9.28 6.14 11.82
N VAL A 39 -8.36 6.27 12.79
CA VAL A 39 -7.25 7.21 12.76
C VAL A 39 -6.05 6.54 12.10
N VAL A 40 -5.35 7.30 11.26
CA VAL A 40 -4.02 6.96 10.75
C VAL A 40 -3.00 7.89 11.40
N THR A 41 -1.96 7.32 12.02
CA THR A 41 -0.85 8.05 12.62
C THR A 41 0.41 7.90 11.78
N LEU A 42 1.15 8.99 11.60
CA LEU A 42 2.41 9.03 10.86
C LEU A 42 3.58 9.06 11.84
N TRP A 43 4.58 8.20 11.64
CA TRP A 43 5.70 8.00 12.55
C TRP A 43 7.03 8.13 11.85
N THR A 44 7.97 8.78 12.53
CA THR A 44 9.39 8.83 12.15
C THR A 44 10.21 8.39 13.36
N PRO A 45 11.36 7.72 13.15
CA PRO A 45 12.20 7.26 14.25
C PRO A 45 12.77 8.42 15.09
N ASN A 46 12.85 9.62 14.48
CA ASN A 46 13.44 10.81 15.10
C ASN A 46 12.52 11.48 16.13
N MET A 47 11.22 11.16 16.12
CA MET A 47 10.22 11.80 16.98
C MET A 47 9.54 10.77 17.88
N SER A 48 9.51 11.04 19.19
CA SER A 48 8.82 10.15 20.14
C SER A 48 7.30 10.16 20.00
N SER A 49 6.74 11.21 19.41
CA SER A 49 5.31 11.38 19.13
C SER A 49 5.01 11.23 17.64
N ALA A 50 3.76 10.93 17.29
CA ALA A 50 3.32 10.92 15.90
C ALA A 50 3.54 12.29 15.25
N ALA A 51 4.13 12.29 14.05
CA ALA A 51 4.39 13.49 13.26
C ALA A 51 3.08 14.13 12.77
N ALA A 52 2.08 13.29 12.45
CA ALA A 52 0.75 13.72 12.09
C ALA A 52 -0.28 12.65 12.47
N THR A 53 -1.53 13.08 12.66
CA THR A 53 -2.68 12.20 12.89
C THR A 53 -3.82 12.62 11.99
N ILE A 54 -4.34 11.67 11.21
CA ILE A 54 -5.41 11.91 10.23
C ILE A 54 -6.60 11.04 10.65
N LEU A 55 -7.77 11.65 10.83
CA LEU A 55 -9.02 10.90 11.00
C LEU A 55 -9.54 10.53 9.61
N CYS A 56 -9.39 9.27 9.23
CA CYS A 56 -9.73 8.81 7.89
C CYS A 56 -11.15 8.25 7.80
N HIS A 57 -11.54 7.46 8.79
CA HIS A 57 -12.77 6.66 8.78
C HIS A 57 -13.48 6.76 10.13
N LYS A 58 -14.77 6.42 10.18
CA LYS A 58 -15.53 6.32 11.44
C LYS A 58 -15.28 4.99 12.14
N GLY A 59 -14.94 3.95 11.38
CA GLY A 59 -14.59 2.63 11.88
C GLY A 59 -13.12 2.30 11.70
N ALA A 60 -12.74 1.07 12.03
CA ALA A 60 -11.37 0.58 11.93
C ALA A 60 -10.82 0.70 10.50
N VAL A 61 -9.57 1.14 10.37
CA VAL A 61 -8.85 1.12 9.09
C VAL A 61 -8.46 -0.32 8.77
N GLN A 62 -9.04 -0.89 7.73
CA GLN A 62 -8.85 -2.30 7.33
C GLN A 62 -7.67 -2.47 6.38
N ALA A 63 -7.47 -1.53 5.46
CA ALA A 63 -6.39 -1.55 4.49
C ALA A 63 -5.89 -0.14 4.20
N MET A 64 -4.61 -0.02 3.84
CA MET A 64 -3.97 1.25 3.54
C MET A 64 -2.79 1.04 2.59
N LYS A 65 -2.58 1.98 1.67
CA LYS A 65 -1.41 2.02 0.80
C LYS A 65 -1.05 3.46 0.44
N VAL A 66 0.24 3.78 0.48
CA VAL A 66 0.77 5.03 -0.10
C VAL A 66 1.27 4.74 -1.52
N ALA A 67 0.95 5.65 -2.44
CA ALA A 67 1.39 5.56 -3.83
C ALA A 67 2.91 5.83 -3.95
N ASN A 68 3.51 5.39 -5.05
CA ASN A 68 4.96 5.55 -5.26
C ASN A 68 5.40 7.02 -5.34
N ASN A 69 4.49 7.91 -5.73
CA ASN A 69 4.70 9.36 -5.72
C ASN A 69 4.83 9.97 -4.31
N GLY A 70 4.49 9.23 -3.25
CA GLY A 70 4.52 9.69 -1.86
C GLY A 70 3.51 10.76 -1.47
N TYR A 71 2.67 11.21 -2.39
CA TYR A 71 1.66 12.27 -2.17
C TYR A 71 0.25 11.71 -2.00
N THR A 72 -0.04 10.54 -2.57
CA THR A 72 -1.38 9.96 -2.53
C THR A 72 -1.42 8.79 -1.55
N MET A 73 -2.45 8.74 -0.70
CA MET A 73 -2.71 7.62 0.20
C MET A 73 -4.14 7.13 0.04
N ALA A 74 -4.31 5.83 -0.15
CA ALA A 74 -5.60 5.16 -0.13
C ALA A 74 -5.81 4.44 1.20
N THR A 75 -7.02 4.54 1.74
CA THR A 75 -7.41 3.92 3.02
C THR A 75 -8.78 3.28 2.89
N SER A 76 -8.99 2.08 3.43
CA SER A 76 -10.31 1.44 3.53
C SER A 76 -10.78 1.38 4.98
N GLY A 77 -12.01 1.82 5.22
CA GLY A 77 -12.68 1.73 6.51
C GLY A 77 -13.62 0.53 6.61
N ALA A 78 -13.88 0.10 7.85
CA ALA A 78 -14.85 -0.95 8.18
C ALA A 78 -16.28 -0.62 7.71
N GLU A 79 -16.60 0.65 7.50
CA GLU A 79 -17.86 1.15 6.95
C GLU A 79 -18.07 0.83 5.46
N GLY A 80 -17.11 0.17 4.79
CA GLY A 80 -17.22 -0.13 3.36
C GLY A 80 -16.98 1.12 2.50
N ARG A 81 -16.04 1.98 2.90
CA ARG A 81 -15.63 3.13 2.09
C ARG A 81 -14.13 3.14 1.91
N VAL A 82 -13.70 3.59 0.73
CA VAL A 82 -12.29 3.81 0.42
C VAL A 82 -12.07 5.30 0.23
N ALA A 83 -11.23 5.89 1.06
CA ALA A 83 -10.91 7.31 1.06
C ALA A 83 -9.51 7.53 0.49
N ILE A 84 -9.41 8.46 -0.47
CA ILE A 84 -8.15 8.86 -1.10
C ILE A 84 -7.72 10.23 -0.58
N TRP A 85 -6.48 10.32 -0.14
CA TRP A 85 -5.93 11.47 0.57
C TRP A 85 -4.73 12.06 -0.16
N ASP A 86 -4.62 13.40 -0.18
CA ASP A 86 -3.38 14.11 -0.50
C ASP A 86 -2.61 14.33 0.80
N LEU A 87 -1.43 13.71 0.91
CA LEU A 87 -0.54 13.76 2.08
C LEU A 87 0.21 15.08 2.22
N ARG A 88 0.27 15.92 1.18
CA ARG A 88 0.93 17.24 1.28
C ARG A 88 0.07 18.21 2.09
N ASN A 89 -1.24 18.11 1.92
CA ASN A 89 -2.23 18.99 2.55
C ASN A 89 -3.07 18.29 3.62
N TYR A 90 -2.93 16.97 3.78
CA TYR A 90 -3.75 16.11 4.63
C TYR A 90 -5.26 16.25 4.38
N LYS A 91 -5.65 16.38 3.11
CA LYS A 91 -7.04 16.56 2.70
C LYS A 91 -7.56 15.33 1.96
N LEU A 92 -8.83 15.03 2.20
CA LEU A 92 -9.58 14.07 1.40
C LEU A 92 -9.71 14.62 -0.02
N VAL A 93 -9.32 13.82 -1.00
CA VAL A 93 -9.48 14.14 -2.42
C VAL A 93 -10.86 13.67 -2.87
N TYR A 94 -11.13 12.38 -2.70
CA TYR A 94 -12.42 11.76 -2.99
C TYR A 94 -12.63 10.48 -2.17
N GLU A 95 -13.87 10.01 -2.14
CA GLU A 95 -14.28 8.79 -1.45
C GLU A 95 -15.05 7.88 -2.42
N LEU A 96 -14.71 6.59 -2.42
CA LEU A 96 -15.35 5.56 -3.21
C LEU A 96 -16.22 4.68 -2.31
N PRO A 97 -17.53 4.60 -2.56
CA PRO A 97 -18.39 3.65 -1.87
C PRO A 97 -18.07 2.24 -2.35
N THR A 98 -17.86 1.32 -1.41
CA THR A 98 -17.70 -0.10 -1.68
C THR A 98 -18.82 -0.87 -0.98
N PHE A 99 -19.16 -2.06 -1.48
CA PHE A 99 -20.24 -2.85 -0.89
C PHE A 99 -19.81 -3.61 0.39
N ALA A 100 -18.51 -3.66 0.66
CA ALA A 100 -17.89 -4.27 1.84
C ALA A 100 -16.49 -3.65 2.02
N PRO A 101 -15.91 -3.67 3.25
CA PRO A 101 -14.55 -3.17 3.47
C PRO A 101 -13.53 -3.91 2.60
N ALA A 102 -12.57 -3.18 2.04
CA ALA A 102 -11.50 -3.78 1.27
C ALA A 102 -10.49 -4.43 2.23
N SER A 103 -10.23 -5.72 2.03
CA SER A 103 -9.23 -6.48 2.79
C SER A 103 -7.80 -6.07 2.42
N SER A 104 -7.59 -5.61 1.18
CA SER A 104 -6.29 -5.18 0.69
C SER A 104 -6.45 -4.05 -0.32
N ILE A 105 -5.52 -3.10 -0.25
CA ILE A 105 -5.35 -2.05 -1.24
C ILE A 105 -3.91 -2.11 -1.75
N ASP A 106 -3.72 -1.98 -3.05
CA ASP A 106 -2.42 -1.70 -3.64
C ASP A 106 -2.53 -0.66 -4.75
N ILE A 107 -1.47 0.11 -4.96
CA ILE A 107 -1.40 1.16 -5.98
C ILE A 107 -0.22 0.83 -6.88
N SER A 108 -0.45 0.82 -8.18
CA SER A 108 0.52 0.50 -9.21
C SER A 108 1.47 1.68 -9.46
N GLN A 109 2.56 1.45 -10.21
CA GLN A 109 3.53 2.50 -10.54
C GLN A 109 2.90 3.63 -11.38
N THR A 110 1.93 3.29 -12.23
CA THR A 110 1.17 4.23 -13.07
C THR A 110 0.00 4.90 -12.36
N GLY A 111 -0.32 4.50 -11.13
CA GLY A 111 -1.42 5.04 -10.33
C GLY A 111 -2.74 4.29 -10.41
N LEU A 112 -2.79 3.10 -11.03
CA LEU A 112 -3.97 2.23 -10.91
C LEU A 112 -4.10 1.74 -9.47
N MET A 113 -5.31 1.75 -8.94
CA MET A 113 -5.59 1.27 -7.59
C MET A 113 -6.34 -0.05 -7.66
N ALA A 114 -5.82 -1.07 -6.97
CA ALA A 114 -6.48 -2.35 -6.83
C ALA A 114 -7.10 -2.50 -5.44
N LEU A 115 -8.38 -2.84 -5.40
CA LEU A 115 -9.15 -3.11 -4.20
C LEU A 115 -9.53 -4.60 -4.15
N GLY A 116 -9.06 -5.31 -3.14
CA GLY A 116 -9.51 -6.68 -2.84
C GLY A 116 -10.71 -6.63 -1.90
N ILE A 117 -11.87 -7.07 -2.35
CA ILE A 117 -13.13 -7.05 -1.59
C ILE A 117 -13.77 -8.45 -1.68
N ASN A 118 -13.71 -9.22 -0.60
CA ASN A 118 -14.15 -10.62 -0.58
C ASN A 118 -13.56 -11.39 -1.77
N GLY A 119 -14.37 -12.01 -2.63
CA GLY A 119 -13.89 -12.70 -3.85
C GLY A 119 -13.76 -11.82 -5.10
N ARG A 120 -13.79 -10.49 -4.97
CA ARG A 120 -13.71 -9.55 -6.11
C ARG A 120 -12.50 -8.65 -6.01
N VAL A 121 -11.77 -8.51 -7.11
CA VAL A 121 -10.76 -7.47 -7.29
C VAL A 121 -11.37 -6.39 -8.16
N GLN A 122 -11.39 -5.16 -7.69
CA GLN A 122 -11.77 -4.00 -8.49
C GLN A 122 -10.55 -3.13 -8.73
N ILE A 123 -10.32 -2.79 -9.99
CA ILE A 123 -9.24 -1.90 -10.41
C ILE A 123 -9.85 -0.57 -10.78
N TYR A 124 -9.35 0.50 -10.17
CA TYR A 124 -9.75 1.86 -10.42
C TYR A 124 -8.63 2.63 -11.08
N LYS A 125 -9.02 3.49 -12.02
CA LYS A 125 -8.20 4.59 -12.51
C LYS A 125 -8.86 5.87 -12.03
N ASP A 126 -8.22 6.51 -11.05
CA ASP A 126 -8.79 7.64 -10.30
C ASP A 126 -10.14 7.26 -9.66
N GLU A 127 -11.23 7.92 -10.06
CA GLU A 127 -12.60 7.63 -9.60
C GLU A 127 -13.32 6.59 -10.46
N THR A 128 -12.76 6.25 -11.63
CA THR A 128 -13.42 5.40 -12.62
C THR A 128 -13.04 3.93 -12.44
N LEU A 129 -14.04 3.05 -12.48
CA LEU A 129 -13.80 1.61 -12.47
C LEU A 129 -13.18 1.20 -13.81
N TYR A 130 -11.93 0.76 -13.77
CA TYR A 130 -11.17 0.33 -14.94
C TYR A 130 -11.49 -1.13 -15.31
N MET A 131 -11.47 -2.03 -14.32
CA MET A 131 -11.75 -3.45 -14.52
C MET A 131 -12.25 -4.10 -13.23
N THR A 132 -13.02 -5.18 -13.35
CA THR A 132 -13.36 -6.07 -12.23
C THR A 132 -12.98 -7.50 -12.58
N HIS A 133 -12.36 -8.20 -11.63
CA HIS A 133 -12.09 -9.62 -11.69
C HIS A 133 -12.77 -10.33 -10.53
N MET A 134 -13.41 -11.47 -10.77
CA MET A 134 -14.12 -12.23 -9.74
C MET A 134 -13.53 -13.63 -9.63
N LEU A 135 -13.06 -13.98 -8.44
CA LEU A 135 -12.61 -15.32 -8.11
C LEU A 135 -13.80 -16.13 -7.59
N GLN A 136 -13.99 -17.34 -8.12
CA GLN A 136 -15.05 -18.21 -7.62
C GLN A 136 -14.64 -18.87 -6.31
N ARG A 137 -15.54 -18.81 -5.31
CA ARG A 137 -15.42 -19.52 -4.02
C ARG A 137 -14.08 -19.30 -3.30
N SER A 138 -13.53 -18.09 -3.37
CA SER A 138 -12.34 -17.72 -2.59
C SER A 138 -12.43 -16.27 -2.16
N ASN A 139 -11.86 -15.99 -0.99
CA ASN A 139 -11.73 -14.64 -0.47
C ASN A 139 -10.30 -14.15 -0.70
N ILE A 140 -10.17 -12.92 -1.14
CA ILE A 140 -8.91 -12.23 -1.38
C ILE A 140 -8.38 -11.76 -0.03
N ASN A 141 -7.18 -12.20 0.29
CA ASN A 141 -6.44 -11.78 1.47
C ASN A 141 -5.51 -10.61 1.11
N GLN A 142 -4.89 -10.66 -0.07
CA GLN A 142 -3.93 -9.65 -0.49
C GLN A 142 -3.93 -9.45 -2.00
N VAL A 143 -3.75 -8.20 -2.42
CA VAL A 143 -3.56 -7.82 -3.82
C VAL A 143 -2.23 -7.07 -3.91
N LYS A 144 -1.40 -7.42 -4.90
CA LYS A 144 -0.12 -6.76 -5.14
C LYS A 144 0.20 -6.62 -6.62
N PHE A 145 0.49 -5.39 -7.05
CA PHE A 145 1.03 -5.15 -8.38
C PHE A 145 2.48 -5.63 -8.46
N CYS A 146 2.83 -6.22 -9.60
CA CYS A 146 4.20 -6.57 -9.94
C CYS A 146 4.91 -5.31 -10.44
N PRO A 147 6.06 -4.91 -9.85
CA PRO A 147 6.86 -3.81 -10.40
C PRO A 147 7.30 -4.11 -11.84
N PHE A 148 7.27 -3.11 -12.71
CA PHE A 148 7.74 -3.17 -14.10
C PHE A 148 7.02 -4.20 -15.00
N GLN A 149 5.91 -4.77 -14.54
CA GLN A 149 5.08 -5.68 -15.32
C GLN A 149 3.59 -5.39 -15.12
N ASP A 150 2.81 -5.50 -16.20
CA ASP A 150 1.36 -5.34 -16.20
C ASP A 150 0.63 -6.54 -15.59
N VAL A 151 1.07 -6.99 -14.41
CA VAL A 151 0.56 -8.15 -13.70
C VAL A 151 0.25 -7.76 -12.27
N CYS A 152 -0.85 -8.30 -11.76
CA CYS A 152 -1.21 -8.19 -10.36
C CYS A 152 -1.40 -9.59 -9.76
N GLY A 153 -0.65 -9.85 -8.69
CA GLY A 153 -0.80 -11.04 -7.86
C GLY A 153 -1.99 -10.91 -6.91
N LEU A 154 -2.75 -11.99 -6.80
CA LEU A 154 -3.95 -12.13 -5.98
C LEU A 154 -3.72 -13.29 -5.00
N GLY A 155 -3.44 -12.97 -3.74
CA GLY A 155 -3.41 -13.95 -2.66
C GLY A 155 -4.83 -14.18 -2.15
N HIS A 156 -5.30 -15.42 -2.21
CA HIS A 156 -6.65 -15.80 -1.81
C HIS A 156 -6.66 -17.09 -0.99
N SER A 157 -7.81 -17.44 -0.39
CA SER A 157 -7.95 -18.64 0.47
C SER A 157 -7.45 -19.94 -0.16
N ASN A 158 -7.56 -20.07 -1.49
CA ASN A 158 -7.20 -21.28 -2.23
C ASN A 158 -5.75 -21.25 -2.78
N GLY A 159 -4.94 -20.24 -2.46
CA GLY A 159 -3.57 -20.10 -2.96
C GLY A 159 -3.29 -18.74 -3.58
N LEU A 160 -2.53 -18.74 -4.68
CA LEU A 160 -2.11 -17.55 -5.41
C LEU A 160 -2.60 -17.64 -6.86
N SER A 161 -3.16 -16.55 -7.37
CA SER A 161 -3.41 -16.36 -8.80
C SER A 161 -2.80 -15.03 -9.26
N SER A 162 -2.63 -14.86 -10.57
CA SER A 162 -2.17 -13.61 -11.16
C SER A 162 -3.10 -13.22 -12.31
N ILE A 163 -3.38 -11.92 -12.42
CA ILE A 163 -4.15 -11.37 -13.53
C ILE A 163 -3.33 -10.31 -14.25
N VAL A 164 -3.52 -10.21 -15.56
CA VAL A 164 -2.90 -9.16 -16.37
C VAL A 164 -3.75 -7.90 -16.24
N ILE A 165 -3.12 -6.78 -15.91
CA ILE A 165 -3.77 -5.46 -15.81
C ILE A 165 -2.99 -4.50 -16.72
N PRO A 166 -3.49 -4.24 -17.93
CA PRO A 166 -2.80 -3.38 -18.87
C PRO A 166 -2.61 -1.95 -18.34
N GLY A 167 -1.39 -1.42 -18.48
CA GLY A 167 -1.04 -0.07 -18.04
C GLY A 167 -0.89 0.06 -16.53
N ALA A 168 -0.60 -1.02 -15.81
CA ALA A 168 -0.35 -1.00 -14.37
C ALA A 168 1.09 -0.65 -14.02
N ALA A 169 2.05 -1.01 -14.87
CA ALA A 169 3.47 -0.84 -14.57
C ALA A 169 4.15 0.21 -15.43
N GLU A 170 5.26 0.72 -14.91
CA GLU A 170 6.15 1.61 -15.64
C GLU A 170 6.97 0.80 -16.64
N ALA A 171 6.86 1.16 -17.92
CA ALA A 171 7.54 0.45 -19.01
C ALA A 171 9.06 0.71 -19.05
N ASN A 172 9.48 1.89 -18.57
CA ASN A 172 10.87 2.32 -18.60
C ASN A 172 11.44 2.30 -17.18
N PHE A 173 12.24 1.29 -16.86
CA PHE A 173 12.91 1.21 -15.57
C PHE A 173 14.30 1.86 -15.64
N ASP A 174 14.70 2.54 -14.56
CA ASP A 174 16.10 2.95 -14.39
C ASP A 174 16.91 1.78 -13.83
N ALA A 175 17.78 1.22 -14.66
CA ALA A 175 18.61 0.07 -14.30
C ALA A 175 19.63 0.36 -13.17
N PHE A 176 19.89 1.63 -12.84
CA PHE A 176 20.73 1.98 -11.70
C PHE A 176 19.97 1.99 -10.37
N GLU A 177 18.66 2.21 -10.39
CA GLU A 177 17.81 2.21 -9.21
C GLU A 177 17.20 0.83 -8.95
N ALA A 178 16.59 0.23 -9.98
CA ALA A 178 15.99 -1.10 -9.89
C ALA A 178 16.03 -1.79 -11.26
N ASN A 179 16.83 -2.87 -11.36
CA ASN A 179 16.97 -3.65 -12.57
C ASN A 179 16.25 -5.01 -12.45
N PRO A 180 15.12 -5.25 -13.17
CA PRO A 180 14.43 -6.53 -13.16
C PRO A 180 15.26 -7.69 -13.72
N PHE A 181 16.30 -7.40 -14.51
CA PHE A 181 17.16 -8.37 -15.18
C PHE A 181 18.57 -8.39 -14.59
N GLU A 182 18.70 -8.04 -13.31
CA GLU A 182 19.96 -7.95 -12.61
C GLU A 182 20.72 -9.28 -12.60
N THR A 183 21.99 -9.24 -12.99
CA THR A 183 22.89 -10.40 -12.91
C THR A 183 23.41 -10.58 -11.48
N LYS A 184 23.89 -11.78 -11.14
CA LYS A 184 24.50 -12.05 -9.82
C LYS A 184 25.64 -11.08 -9.46
N SER A 185 26.43 -10.66 -10.45
CA SER A 185 27.54 -9.70 -10.23
C SER A 185 27.01 -8.30 -9.92
N GLN A 186 26.04 -7.82 -10.72
CA GLN A 186 25.41 -6.52 -10.51
C GLN A 186 24.73 -6.45 -9.14
N ARG A 187 24.01 -7.51 -8.73
CA ARG A 187 23.37 -7.59 -7.41
C ARG A 187 24.35 -7.45 -6.27
N ARG A 188 25.48 -8.16 -6.37
CA ARG A 188 26.52 -8.07 -5.35
C ARG A 188 27.10 -6.67 -5.25
N GLU A 189 27.38 -6.02 -6.38
CA GLU A 189 27.90 -4.66 -6.40
C GLU A 189 26.88 -3.63 -5.89
N ALA A 190 25.60 -3.79 -6.24
CA ALA A 190 24.52 -2.95 -5.76
C ALA A 190 24.32 -3.09 -4.25
N GLU A 191 24.29 -4.32 -3.73
CA GLU A 191 24.21 -4.58 -2.28
C GLU A 191 25.38 -3.93 -1.53
N ILE A 192 26.61 -4.02 -2.06
CA ILE A 192 27.79 -3.36 -1.46
C ILE A 192 27.67 -1.82 -1.51
N LYS A 193 27.13 -1.26 -2.60
CA LYS A 193 26.94 0.20 -2.74
C LYS A 193 25.83 0.76 -1.84
N GLN A 194 24.86 -0.07 -1.47
CA GLN A 194 23.73 0.33 -0.63
C GLN A 194 24.00 0.19 0.89
N LEU A 195 25.04 -0.55 1.27
CA LEU A 195 25.54 -0.68 2.65
C LEU A 195 26.41 0.51 3.06
#